data_AF-A0A1G7RHE3-F1
#
_entry.id   AF-A0A1G7RHE3-F1
#
_cell.length_a   1.000
_cell.length_b   1.000
_cell.length_c   1.000
_cell.angle_alpha   90.00
_cell.angle_beta   90.00
_cell.angle_gamma   90.00
#
_symmetry.space_group_name_H-M   'P 1'
#
loop_
_entity.id
_entity.type
_entity.pdbx_description
1 polymer ?
#
loop_
_entity_poly.entity_id
_entity_poly.type
_entity_poly.pdbx_seq_one_letter_code
_entity_poly.pdbx_strand_id
1 'polypeptide(L)'
;MSNDEWRFGLTRWSAAVLALVGALVFIVGVWVGVWSVPAEALDVPMQASEYGPEKHIAYQPAPTWLPFMSVFVGGLGSYAAWRVTHPDRFE
;
A
#
# COMPACT_ATOMS: atom_id res chain seq x y z
N MET A 1 -36.65 6.82 11.33
CA MET A 1 -35.20 7.11 11.28
C MET A 1 -34.58 5.96 10.52
N SER A 2 -34.12 6.21 9.29
CA SER A 2 -33.58 5.16 8.40
C SER A 2 -32.30 4.59 9.04
N ASN A 3 -32.20 3.26 9.09
CA ASN A 3 -31.07 2.51 9.67
C ASN A 3 -29.74 2.66 8.90
N ASP A 4 -29.64 3.61 7.97
CA ASP A 4 -28.54 3.71 7.01
C ASP A 4 -27.43 4.68 7.42
N GLU A 5 -27.64 5.54 8.42
CA GLU A 5 -26.63 6.49 8.90
C GLU A 5 -25.70 5.82 9.94
N TRP A 6 -24.60 5.20 9.47
CA TRP A 6 -23.59 4.66 10.37
C TRP A 6 -22.57 5.72 10.77
N ARG A 7 -22.41 5.91 12.10
CA ARG A 7 -21.40 6.63 12.92
C ARG A 7 -20.87 8.01 12.49
N PHE A 8 -21.04 8.46 11.25
CA PHE A 8 -20.55 9.74 10.69
C PHE A 8 -21.45 10.29 9.55
N GLY A 9 -22.73 9.85 9.46
CA GLY A 9 -23.62 10.23 8.35
C GLY A 9 -23.25 9.59 6.99
N LEU A 10 -22.41 8.55 7.02
CA LEU A 10 -21.99 7.80 5.83
C LEU A 10 -22.78 6.49 5.76
N THR A 11 -23.31 6.18 4.58
CA THR A 11 -23.92 4.87 4.31
C THR A 11 -22.86 3.78 4.37
N ARG A 12 -23.21 2.57 4.81
CA ARG A 12 -22.26 1.44 4.91
C ARG A 12 -21.47 1.19 3.63
N TRP A 13 -22.14 1.32 2.49
CA TRP A 13 -21.53 1.23 1.16
C TRP A 13 -20.44 2.30 0.93
N SER A 14 -20.74 3.56 1.26
CA SER A 14 -19.77 4.64 1.10
C SER A 14 -18.52 4.45 1.97
N ALA A 15 -18.68 3.96 3.20
CA ALA A 15 -17.57 3.65 4.09
C ALA A 15 -16.69 2.51 3.57
N ALA A 16 -17.29 1.45 3.02
CA ALA A 16 -16.56 0.34 2.40
C ALA A 16 -15.77 0.79 1.16
N VAL A 17 -16.39 1.61 0.30
CA VAL A 17 -15.72 2.18 -0.88
C VAL A 17 -14.55 3.07 -0.47
N LEU A 18 -14.72 3.93 0.54
CA LEU A 18 -13.64 4.79 1.03
C LEU A 18 -12.46 4.00 1.57
N ALA A 19 -12.71 2.90 2.28
CA ALA A 19 -11.64 2.02 2.77
C ALA A 19 -10.83 1.39 1.64
N LEU A 20 -11.51 0.91 0.59
CA LEU A 20 -10.86 0.33 -0.59
C LEU A 20 -10.08 1.37 -1.40
N VAL A 21 -10.72 2.51 -1.70
CA VAL A 21 -10.10 3.59 -2.47
C VAL A 21 -8.89 4.15 -1.72
N GLY A 22 -9.00 4.35 -0.39
CA GLY A 22 -7.90 4.80 0.44
C GLY A 22 -6.70 3.84 0.40
N ALA A 23 -6.95 2.53 0.50
CA ALA A 23 -5.89 1.53 0.38
C ALA A 23 -5.22 1.54 -0.99
N LEU A 24 -6.00 1.66 -2.07
CA LEU A 24 -5.47 1.72 -3.44
C LEU A 24 -4.65 2.98 -3.69
N VAL A 25 -5.15 4.16 -3.29
CA VAL A 25 -4.44 5.43 -3.42
C VAL A 25 -3.12 5.41 -2.65
N PHE A 26 -3.12 4.82 -1.45
CA PHE A 26 -1.89 4.64 -0.68
C PHE A 26 -0.86 3.77 -1.42
N ILE A 27 -1.28 2.59 -1.90
CA ILE A 27 -0.39 1.68 -2.64
C ILE A 27 0.17 2.37 -3.89
N VAL A 28 -0.69 2.98 -4.69
CA VAL A 28 -0.28 3.69 -5.91
C VAL A 28 0.66 4.85 -5.59
N GLY A 29 0.36 5.65 -4.57
CA GLY A 29 1.21 6.76 -4.15
C GLY A 29 2.61 6.31 -3.72
N VAL A 30 2.71 5.20 -2.99
CA VAL A 30 4.00 4.61 -2.61
C VAL A 30 4.79 4.17 -3.84
N TRP A 31 4.17 3.47 -4.79
CA TRP A 31 4.84 3.05 -6.03
C TRP A 31 5.28 4.21 -6.92
N VAL A 32 4.43 5.23 -7.06
CA VAL A 32 4.78 6.47 -7.78
C VAL A 32 5.95 7.19 -7.12
N GLY A 33 5.97 7.26 -5.78
CA GLY A 33 7.10 7.82 -5.03
C GLY A 33 8.40 7.07 -5.30
N VAL A 34 8.36 5.74 -5.32
CA VAL A 34 9.51 4.90 -5.65
C VAL A 34 10.01 5.14 -7.07
N TRP A 35 9.11 5.27 -8.05
CA TRP A 35 9.49 5.54 -9.44
C TRP A 35 9.86 7.00 -9.72
N SER A 36 9.54 7.92 -8.82
CA SER A 36 9.92 9.33 -8.94
C SER A 36 11.39 9.60 -8.66
N VAL A 37 12.14 8.58 -8.19
CA VAL A 37 13.57 8.71 -7.92
C VAL A 37 14.32 8.96 -9.23
N PRO A 38 15.10 10.07 -9.33
CA PRO A 38 15.81 10.44 -10.56
C PRO A 38 16.87 9.40 -10.96
N ALA A 39 17.07 9.21 -12.27
CA ALA A 39 18.08 8.30 -12.79
C ALA A 39 19.52 8.72 -12.40
N GLU A 40 19.73 9.99 -12.08
CA GLU A 40 21.01 10.54 -11.64
C GLU A 40 21.39 10.07 -10.24
N ALA A 41 20.42 9.62 -9.43
CA ALA A 41 20.69 8.91 -8.18
C ALA A 41 21.10 7.44 -8.39
N LEU A 42 20.99 6.92 -9.62
CA LEU A 42 21.40 5.56 -10.02
C LEU A 42 22.82 5.50 -10.60
N ASP A 43 23.52 6.63 -10.79
CA ASP A 43 24.87 6.66 -11.40
C ASP A 43 25.99 6.30 -10.40
N VAL A 44 25.67 5.44 -9.43
CA VAL A 44 26.64 4.83 -8.53
C VAL A 44 27.16 3.56 -9.22
N PRO A 45 28.48 3.39 -9.38
CA PRO A 45 29.03 2.26 -10.12
C PRO A 45 28.52 0.94 -9.53
N MET A 46 27.69 0.22 -10.32
CA MET A 46 27.14 -1.09 -9.94
C MET A 46 28.17 -2.22 -9.96
N GLN A 47 29.44 -1.91 -10.23
CA GLN A 47 30.53 -2.88 -10.25
C GLN A 47 30.99 -3.19 -8.81
N ALA A 48 30.18 -3.96 -8.08
CA ALA A 48 30.57 -4.58 -6.81
C ALA A 48 31.67 -5.66 -6.98
N SER A 49 32.23 -5.85 -8.17
CA SER A 49 33.27 -6.85 -8.44
C SER A 49 34.71 -6.32 -8.28
N GLU A 50 34.93 -5.01 -8.23
CA GLU A 50 36.30 -4.46 -8.24
C GLU A 50 36.79 -3.98 -6.85
N TYR A 51 35.88 -3.70 -5.90
CA TYR A 51 36.24 -3.30 -4.53
C TYR A 51 35.47 -4.10 -3.47
N GLY A 52 36.02 -5.26 -3.11
CA GLY A 52 35.69 -5.96 -1.86
C GLY A 52 34.37 -6.74 -1.83
N PRO A 53 34.24 -7.74 -0.93
CA PRO A 53 33.13 -8.69 -0.88
C PRO A 53 31.85 -8.11 -0.26
N GLU A 54 31.62 -6.80 -0.36
CA GLU A 54 30.38 -6.18 0.12
C GLU A 54 29.27 -6.44 -0.90
N LYS A 55 28.61 -7.59 -0.73
CA LYS A 55 27.47 -8.12 -1.49
C LYS A 55 26.21 -7.22 -1.53
N HIS A 56 26.29 -5.96 -1.12
CA HIS A 56 25.12 -5.07 -1.04
C HIS A 56 25.07 -4.21 -2.28
N ILE A 57 24.05 -4.43 -3.11
CA ILE A 57 23.74 -3.58 -4.25
C ILE A 57 23.52 -2.16 -3.69
N ALA A 58 24.32 -1.19 -4.12
CA ALA A 58 24.26 0.19 -3.61
C ALA A 58 22.89 0.85 -3.84
N TYR A 59 22.12 0.36 -4.83
CA TYR A 59 20.80 0.84 -5.15
C TYR A 59 19.84 -0.29 -5.53
N GLN A 60 18.69 -0.38 -4.86
CA GLN A 60 17.61 -1.31 -5.19
C GLN A 60 16.38 -0.50 -5.59
N PRO A 61 15.92 -0.57 -6.86
CA PRO A 61 14.89 0.33 -7.39
C PRO A 61 13.53 0.18 -6.72
N ALA A 62 13.25 -0.96 -6.10
CA ALA A 62 12.12 -1.13 -5.20
C ALA A 62 12.57 -2.00 -4.02
N PRO A 63 12.26 -1.61 -2.76
CA PRO A 63 12.53 -2.45 -1.61
C PRO A 63 11.82 -3.79 -1.72
N THR A 64 12.49 -4.88 -1.36
CA THR A 64 11.96 -6.25 -1.49
C THR A 64 10.71 -6.48 -0.62
N TRP A 65 10.51 -5.67 0.42
CA TRP A 65 9.34 -5.74 1.31
C TRP A 65 8.10 -5.02 0.76
N LEU A 66 8.26 -4.14 -0.24
CA LEU A 66 7.20 -3.25 -0.72
C LEU A 66 6.01 -3.99 -1.37
N PRO A 67 6.22 -5.07 -2.16
CA PRO A 67 5.12 -5.91 -2.64
C PRO A 67 4.32 -6.56 -1.49
N PHE A 68 5.01 -7.05 -0.46
CA PHE A 68 4.35 -7.66 0.71
C PHE A 68 3.49 -6.65 1.47
N MET A 69 3.99 -5.42 1.64
CA MET A 69 3.21 -4.34 2.26
C MET A 69 2.02 -3.92 1.39
N SER A 70 2.14 -3.94 0.06
CA SER A 70 1.02 -3.66 -0.85
C SER A 70 -0.10 -4.68 -0.67
N VAL A 71 0.23 -5.97 -0.58
CA VAL A 71 -0.73 -7.03 -0.30
C VAL A 71 -1.34 -6.88 1.08
N PHE A 72 -0.53 -6.57 2.10
CA PHE A 72 -1.01 -6.39 3.47
C PHE A 72 -2.00 -5.21 3.59
N VAL A 73 -1.67 -4.05 3.02
CA VAL A 73 -2.55 -2.86 3.02
C VAL A 73 -3.81 -3.12 2.20
N GLY A 74 -3.70 -3.76 1.04
CA GLY A 74 -4.86 -4.17 0.25
C GLY A 74 -5.76 -5.16 0.99
N GLY A 75 -5.15 -6.08 1.75
CA GLY A 75 -5.84 -7.03 2.63
C GLY A 75 -6.56 -6.33 3.77
N LEU A 76 -5.93 -5.37 4.43
CA LEU A 76 -6.56 -4.55 5.49
C LEU A 76 -7.73 -3.72 4.95
N GLY A 77 -7.57 -3.09 3.78
CA GLY A 77 -8.65 -2.34 3.13
C GLY A 77 -9.84 -3.24 2.77
N SER A 78 -9.55 -4.42 2.20
CA SER A 78 -10.56 -5.44 1.89
C SER A 78 -11.26 -5.96 3.14
N TYR A 79 -10.51 -6.24 4.21
CA TYR A 79 -11.04 -6.69 5.49
C TYR A 79 -11.93 -5.63 6.14
N ALA A 80 -11.50 -4.36 6.13
CA ALA A 80 -12.29 -3.26 6.64
C ALA A 80 -13.61 -3.10 5.87
N ALA A 81 -13.57 -3.15 4.53
CA ALA A 81 -14.76 -3.11 3.69
C ALA A 81 -15.69 -4.31 3.92
N TRP A 82 -15.13 -5.51 4.09
CA TRP A 82 -15.89 -6.71 4.38
C TRP A 82 -16.59 -6.64 5.74
N ARG A 83 -15.90 -6.15 6.77
CA ARG A 83 -16.47 -5.97 8.12
C ARG A 83 -17.63 -4.96 8.13
N VAL A 84 -17.53 -3.90 7.34
CA VAL A 84 -18.59 -2.88 7.25
C VAL A 84 -19.84 -3.42 6.53
N THR A 85 -19.65 -4.30 5.55
CA THR A 85 -20.73 -4.90 4.75
C THR A 85 -21.39 -6.12 5.41
N HIS A 86 -20.69 -6.83 6.30
CA HIS A 86 -21.18 -8.04 7.00
C HIS A 86 -21.10 -7.87 8.53
N PRO A 87 -21.88 -6.95 9.13
CA PRO A 87 -21.85 -6.71 10.57
C PRO A 87 -22.36 -7.90 11.41
N ASP A 88 -23.29 -8.67 10.84
CA ASP A 88 -24.00 -9.82 11.42
C ASP A 88 -23.10 -11.00 11.79
N ARG A 89 -21.86 -11.02 11.28
CA ARG A 89 -20.88 -12.08 11.58
C ARG A 89 -19.99 -11.80 12.78
N PHE A 90 -20.14 -10.65 13.42
CA PHE A 90 -19.28 -10.19 14.52
C PHE A 90 -20.07 -9.79 15.77
N GLU A 91 -21.36 -10.11 15.80
CA GLU A 91 -22.23 -10.02 16.98
C GLU A 91 -22.16 -11.30 17.83
#